data_AF-A0A1M3QE29-F1
#
_entry.id   AF-A0A1M3QE29-F1
#
_cell.length_a   1.000
_cell.length_b   1.000
_cell.length_c   1.000
_cell.angle_alpha   90.00
_cell.angle_beta   90.00
_cell.angle_gamma   90.00
#
_symmetry.space_group_name_H-M   'P 1'
#
loop_
_entity.id
_entity.type
_entity.pdbx_description
1 polymer ?
#
loop_
_entity_poly.entity_id
_entity_poly.type
_entity_poly.pdbx_seq_one_letter_code
_entity_poly.pdbx_strand_id
1 'polypeptide(L)'
;MTPRKIMIIRHAERPMDGGKDQGVRPDGSPSANSLTVRGWQRAGALVRLFCPLAGAGKQSPIEQPTSLFAAHPDDKHHSHRTRSTLQPLADLAGLTVNIDHARGEEAALAEAVLHQDGVVLIAWEHNAIHEIVTAMTQSAIEVPGWPDDRFDMIFILTADRAWRLVQVPQQLLAGDQASIF
;
A
#
# COMPACT_ATOMS: atom_id res chain seq x y z
N MET A 1 -17.36 -7.33 -9.76
CA MET A 1 -18.24 -6.18 -9.49
C MET A 1 -17.36 -5.05 -8.98
N THR A 2 -17.90 -3.96 -8.41
CA THR A 2 -17.09 -2.85 -7.91
C THR A 2 -16.71 -3.07 -6.44
N PRO A 3 -15.45 -2.83 -6.03
CA PRO A 3 -15.05 -3.05 -4.65
C PRO A 3 -15.77 -2.05 -3.73
N ARG A 4 -16.26 -2.54 -2.59
CA ARG A 4 -16.94 -1.68 -1.60
C ARG A 4 -15.97 -0.75 -0.87
N LYS A 5 -14.68 -1.08 -0.88
CA LYS A 5 -13.61 -0.29 -0.26
C LYS A 5 -12.28 -0.59 -0.94
N ILE A 6 -11.52 0.46 -1.22
CA ILE A 6 -10.16 0.37 -1.74
C ILE A 6 -9.27 1.09 -0.73
N MET A 7 -8.23 0.42 -0.27
CA MET A 7 -7.20 1.00 0.60
C MET A 7 -5.90 1.04 -0.18
N ILE A 8 -5.16 2.14 -0.09
CA ILE A 8 -3.88 2.32 -0.75
C ILE A 8 -2.86 2.72 0.29
N ILE A 9 -1.73 2.03 0.28
CA ILE A 9 -0.52 2.40 1.01
C ILE A 9 0.61 2.57 -0.01
N ARG A 10 1.62 3.36 0.35
CA ARG A 10 2.91 3.22 -0.34
C ARG A 10 3.68 2.00 0.17
N HIS A 11 4.69 1.58 -0.58
CA HIS A 11 5.67 0.62 -0.07
C HIS A 11 6.30 1.11 1.24
N ALA A 12 6.68 0.20 2.13
CA ALA A 12 7.35 0.50 3.39
C ALA A 12 8.77 1.08 3.19
N GLU A 13 9.44 1.44 4.29
CA GLU A 13 10.70 2.17 4.27
C GLU A 13 11.76 1.56 3.34
N ARG A 14 12.35 2.45 2.53
CA ARG A 14 13.39 2.15 1.56
C ARG A 14 14.69 2.87 1.93
N PRO A 15 15.84 2.43 1.40
CA PRO A 15 17.04 3.24 1.42
C PRO A 15 16.76 4.62 0.82
N MET A 16 17.09 5.66 1.57
CA MET A 16 17.03 7.05 1.14
C MET A 16 18.36 7.43 0.49
N ASP A 17 18.32 8.30 -0.52
CA ASP A 17 19.52 8.73 -1.21
C ASP A 17 20.44 9.51 -0.26
N GLY A 18 21.70 9.11 -0.16
CA GLY A 18 22.65 9.64 0.84
C GLY A 18 22.37 9.21 2.29
N GLY A 19 21.37 8.36 2.52
CA GLY A 19 21.07 7.78 3.82
C GLY A 19 22.05 6.67 4.21
N LYS A 20 22.12 6.38 5.51
CA LYS A 20 22.94 5.28 6.06
C LYS A 20 22.23 3.92 6.02
N ASP A 21 20.90 3.94 5.95
CA ASP A 21 20.09 2.73 6.00
C ASP A 21 20.18 1.95 4.68
N GLN A 22 20.51 0.66 4.80
CA GLN A 22 20.63 -0.25 3.67
C GLN A 22 19.37 -1.10 3.53
N GLY A 23 19.05 -1.44 2.28
CA GLY A 23 18.01 -2.39 1.99
C GLY A 23 18.54 -3.80 2.27
N VAL A 24 17.65 -4.68 2.71
CA VAL A 24 17.99 -6.02 3.20
C VAL A 24 16.98 -7.03 2.67
N ARG A 25 17.44 -8.19 2.23
CA ARG A 25 16.59 -9.33 1.86
C ARG A 25 16.14 -10.11 3.10
N PRO A 26 15.13 -10.98 3.00
CA PRO A 26 14.69 -11.81 4.13
C PRO A 26 15.78 -12.66 4.79
N ASP A 27 16.82 -13.04 4.05
CA ASP A 27 17.98 -13.79 4.55
C ASP A 27 19.04 -12.92 5.25
N GLY A 28 18.80 -11.61 5.36
CA GLY A 28 19.72 -10.65 5.95
C GLY A 28 20.77 -10.08 4.97
N SER A 29 20.82 -10.57 3.72
CA SER A 29 21.79 -10.08 2.74
C SER A 29 21.47 -8.65 2.26
N PRO A 30 22.49 -7.79 2.02
CA PRO A 30 22.26 -6.44 1.50
C PRO A 30 21.61 -6.44 0.11
N SER A 31 20.67 -5.51 -0.11
CA SER A 31 19.96 -5.33 -1.37
C SER A 31 19.40 -3.92 -1.49
N ALA A 32 19.98 -3.09 -2.35
CA ALA A 32 19.52 -1.72 -2.56
C ALA A 32 18.05 -1.62 -2.97
N ASN A 33 17.52 -2.64 -3.65
CA ASN A 33 16.14 -2.67 -4.16
C ASN A 33 15.14 -3.30 -3.19
N SER A 34 15.57 -3.67 -1.98
CA SER A 34 14.71 -4.22 -0.93
C SER A 34 14.29 -3.13 0.07
N LEU A 35 13.40 -3.52 1.00
CA LEU A 35 13.05 -2.69 2.15
C LEU A 35 14.24 -2.58 3.11
N THR A 36 14.30 -1.50 3.88
CA THR A 36 15.22 -1.42 5.03
C THR A 36 14.75 -2.32 6.16
N VAL A 37 15.57 -2.50 7.21
CA VAL A 37 15.13 -3.16 8.45
C VAL A 37 13.85 -2.53 8.98
N ARG A 38 13.77 -1.20 9.00
CA ARG A 38 12.57 -0.47 9.41
C ARG A 38 11.37 -0.77 8.48
N GLY A 39 11.61 -0.87 7.18
CA GLY A 39 10.56 -1.20 6.23
C GLY A 39 9.98 -2.60 6.44
N TRP A 40 10.82 -3.59 6.79
CA TRP A 40 10.36 -4.91 7.18
C TRP A 40 9.59 -4.91 8.50
N GLN A 41 9.99 -4.08 9.48
CA GLN A 41 9.21 -3.90 10.71
C GLN A 41 7.81 -3.36 10.42
N ARG A 42 7.69 -2.35 9.53
CA ARG A 42 6.39 -1.82 9.09
C ARG A 42 5.59 -2.90 8.36
N ALA A 43 6.19 -3.62 7.41
CA ALA A 43 5.53 -4.71 6.69
C ALA A 43 4.93 -5.75 7.64
N GLY A 44 5.67 -6.12 8.70
CA GLY A 44 5.16 -7.00 9.76
C GLY A 44 4.06 -6.36 10.61
N ALA A 45 4.18 -5.09 10.97
CA ALA A 45 3.17 -4.39 11.76
C ALA A 45 1.84 -4.20 11.00
N LEU A 46 1.90 -3.96 9.68
CA LEU A 46 0.73 -3.84 8.80
C LEU A 46 -0.13 -5.11 8.82
N VAL A 47 0.47 -6.28 9.08
CA VAL A 47 -0.26 -7.55 9.16
C VAL A 47 -1.38 -7.49 10.18
N ARG A 48 -1.12 -6.97 11.39
CA ARG A 48 -2.15 -6.89 12.44
C ARG A 48 -3.05 -5.67 12.34
N LEU A 49 -2.60 -4.64 11.60
CA LEU A 49 -3.46 -3.53 11.24
C LEU A 49 -4.58 -3.97 10.29
N PHE A 50 -4.24 -4.75 9.26
CA PHE A 50 -5.19 -5.22 8.25
C PHE A 50 -5.82 -6.58 8.59
N CYS A 51 -5.17 -7.43 9.39
CA CYS A 51 -5.71 -8.72 9.84
C CYS A 51 -5.75 -8.76 11.38
N PRO A 52 -6.66 -7.99 12.00
CA PRO A 52 -6.77 -7.92 13.46
C PRO A 52 -7.18 -9.28 14.04
N LEU A 53 -6.82 -9.52 15.30
CA LEU A 53 -7.26 -10.71 16.03
C LEU A 53 -8.77 -10.64 16.30
N ALA A 54 -9.44 -11.79 16.33
CA ALA A 54 -10.85 -11.89 16.66
C ALA A 54 -11.14 -11.20 18.01
N GLY A 55 -12.18 -10.36 18.05
CA GLY A 55 -12.56 -9.59 19.24
C GLY A 55 -11.85 -8.25 19.41
N ALA A 56 -10.90 -7.89 18.55
CA ALA A 56 -10.46 -6.51 18.42
C ALA A 56 -11.65 -5.68 17.88
N GLY A 57 -12.08 -4.64 18.61
CA GLY A 57 -13.26 -3.86 18.27
C GLY A 57 -13.22 -3.26 16.85
N LYS A 58 -14.37 -3.25 16.17
CA LYS A 58 -14.57 -2.65 14.82
C LYS A 58 -14.63 -1.11 14.87
N GLN A 59 -13.63 -0.45 15.44
CA GLN A 59 -13.63 1.02 15.54
C GLN A 59 -12.78 1.73 14.50
N SER A 60 -12.06 0.98 13.66
CA SER A 60 -11.22 1.57 12.61
C SER A 60 -11.94 1.62 11.27
N PRO A 61 -11.76 2.68 10.44
CA PRO A 61 -12.17 2.68 9.04
C PRO A 61 -11.41 1.65 8.19
N ILE A 62 -10.34 1.05 8.73
CA ILE A 62 -9.55 0.00 8.09
C ILE A 62 -10.27 -1.33 8.20
N GLU A 63 -10.31 -2.08 7.10
CA GLU A 63 -10.93 -3.39 7.04
C GLU A 63 -9.97 -4.44 6.53
N GLN A 64 -10.24 -5.71 6.81
CA GLN A 64 -9.42 -6.79 6.30
C GLN A 64 -9.57 -6.91 4.78
N PRO A 65 -8.48 -6.83 4.01
CA PRO A 65 -8.53 -6.95 2.57
C PRO A 65 -8.85 -8.39 2.16
N THR A 66 -9.55 -8.51 1.02
CA THR A 66 -9.85 -9.76 0.33
C THR A 66 -9.04 -9.92 -0.96
N SER A 67 -8.50 -8.82 -1.50
CA SER A 67 -7.60 -8.82 -2.66
C SER A 67 -6.42 -7.88 -2.42
N LEU A 68 -5.23 -8.26 -2.90
CA LEU A 68 -3.98 -7.53 -2.72
C LEU A 68 -3.35 -7.22 -4.07
N PHE A 69 -2.89 -5.98 -4.28
CA PHE A 69 -2.20 -5.56 -5.50
C PHE A 69 -0.87 -4.88 -5.16
N ALA A 70 0.16 -5.18 -5.93
CA ALA A 70 1.45 -4.53 -5.86
C ALA A 70 2.09 -4.43 -7.25
N ALA A 71 3.03 -3.50 -7.42
CA ALA A 71 3.71 -3.34 -8.70
C ALA A 71 4.52 -4.59 -9.08
N HIS A 72 4.40 -5.00 -10.35
CA HIS A 72 5.33 -5.92 -10.97
C HIS A 72 6.75 -5.34 -10.93
N PRO A 73 7.76 -6.10 -10.48
CA PRO A 73 9.14 -5.69 -10.63
C PRO A 73 9.52 -5.85 -12.11
N ASP A 74 9.56 -4.76 -12.86
CA ASP A 74 9.97 -4.78 -14.26
C ASP A 74 11.49 -4.58 -14.42
N ASP A 75 11.99 -4.80 -15.65
CA ASP A 75 13.42 -4.70 -15.98
C ASP A 75 13.98 -3.27 -15.86
N LYS A 76 13.13 -2.24 -15.84
CA LYS A 76 13.53 -0.83 -15.68
C LYS A 76 13.50 -0.41 -14.22
N HIS A 77 12.62 -1.03 -13.44
CA HIS A 77 12.28 -0.71 -12.07
C HIS A 77 12.32 -2.02 -11.26
N HIS A 78 13.54 -2.50 -10.99
CA HIS A 78 13.83 -3.72 -10.21
C HIS A 78 13.41 -3.67 -8.72
N SER A 79 12.45 -2.81 -8.36
CA SER A 79 11.99 -2.61 -6.99
C SER A 79 10.96 -3.68 -6.62
N HIS A 80 11.33 -4.54 -5.67
CA HIS A 80 10.41 -5.52 -5.09
C HIS A 80 9.62 -4.97 -3.90
N ARG A 81 9.78 -3.69 -3.58
CA ARG A 81 9.39 -3.12 -2.28
C ARG A 81 7.88 -3.13 -2.06
N THR A 82 7.08 -2.85 -3.09
CA THR A 82 5.61 -2.89 -3.04
C THR A 82 5.12 -4.28 -2.65
N ARG A 83 5.58 -5.32 -3.36
CA ARG A 83 5.28 -6.72 -3.06
C ARG A 83 5.80 -7.11 -1.69
N SER A 84 7.05 -6.82 -1.35
CA SER A 84 7.64 -7.13 -0.04
C SER A 84 6.87 -6.50 1.13
N THR A 85 6.23 -5.35 0.91
CA THR A 85 5.40 -4.68 1.92
C THR A 85 4.13 -5.48 2.22
N LEU A 86 3.52 -6.11 1.21
CA LEU A 86 2.27 -6.87 1.36
C LEU A 86 2.49 -8.36 1.61
N GLN A 87 3.64 -8.93 1.27
CA GLN A 87 3.87 -10.38 1.35
C GLN A 87 3.58 -10.97 2.74
N PRO A 88 4.02 -10.37 3.87
CA PRO A 88 3.69 -10.90 5.20
C PRO A 88 2.18 -10.94 5.50
N LEU A 89 1.43 -9.95 5.00
CA LEU A 89 -0.03 -9.92 5.15
C LEU A 89 -0.70 -10.98 4.27
N ALA A 90 -0.22 -11.15 3.04
CA ALA A 90 -0.69 -12.16 2.11
C ALA A 90 -0.53 -13.57 2.71
N ASP A 91 0.65 -13.85 3.26
CA ASP A 91 0.98 -15.14 3.87
C ASP A 91 0.07 -15.45 5.07
N LEU A 92 -0.18 -14.47 5.96
CA LEU A 92 -1.07 -14.67 7.10
C LEU A 92 -2.55 -14.83 6.66
N ALA A 93 -3.00 -14.02 5.72
CA ALA A 93 -4.40 -14.01 5.27
C ALA A 93 -4.74 -15.14 4.29
N GLY A 94 -3.75 -15.90 3.81
CA GLY A 94 -3.92 -16.91 2.78
C GLY A 94 -4.28 -16.32 1.42
N LEU A 95 -3.82 -15.10 1.13
CA LEU A 95 -4.07 -14.37 -0.11
C LEU A 95 -2.83 -14.41 -1.02
N THR A 96 -3.05 -14.17 -2.31
CA THR A 96 -1.96 -13.92 -3.28
C THR A 96 -1.88 -12.44 -3.58
N VAL A 97 -0.66 -11.90 -3.67
CA VAL A 97 -0.44 -10.53 -4.15
C VAL A 97 -0.49 -10.54 -5.67
N ASN A 98 -1.49 -9.90 -6.27
CA ASN A 98 -1.53 -9.66 -7.70
C ASN A 98 -0.41 -8.68 -8.08
N ILE A 99 0.41 -9.08 -9.05
CA ILE A 99 1.55 -8.32 -9.57
C ILE A 99 1.53 -8.27 -11.10
N ASP A 100 0.32 -8.22 -11.68
CA ASP A 100 0.13 -8.27 -13.13
C ASP A 100 0.37 -6.91 -13.80
N HIS A 101 0.48 -5.84 -13.00
CA HIS A 101 0.65 -4.47 -13.46
C HIS A 101 1.96 -3.86 -12.96
N ALA A 102 2.73 -3.26 -13.86
CA ALA A 102 3.98 -2.56 -13.57
C ALA A 102 3.74 -1.06 -13.30
N ARG A 103 4.82 -0.37 -12.92
CA ARG A 103 4.82 1.10 -12.86
C ARG A 103 4.57 1.67 -14.27
N GLY A 104 3.72 2.68 -14.38
CA GLY A 104 3.30 3.24 -15.66
C GLY A 104 2.02 2.60 -16.24
N GLU A 105 1.52 1.53 -15.59
CA GLU A 105 0.28 0.85 -15.96
C GLU A 105 -0.87 1.18 -14.98
N GLU A 106 -0.80 2.31 -14.29
CA GLU A 106 -1.75 2.70 -13.23
C GLU A 106 -3.21 2.73 -13.71
N ALA A 107 -3.45 3.07 -14.98
CA ALA A 107 -4.79 3.00 -15.56
C ALA A 107 -5.31 1.56 -15.72
N ALA A 108 -4.45 0.63 -16.14
CA ALA A 108 -4.81 -0.79 -16.24
C ALA A 108 -5.02 -1.41 -14.86
N LEU A 109 -4.18 -1.04 -13.88
CA LEU A 109 -4.36 -1.40 -12.48
C LEU A 109 -5.70 -0.89 -11.93
N ALA A 110 -6.05 0.38 -12.20
CA ALA A 110 -7.31 0.98 -11.75
C ALA A 110 -8.52 0.19 -12.29
N GLU A 111 -8.52 -0.13 -13.59
CA GLU A 111 -9.55 -0.98 -14.19
C GLU A 111 -9.62 -2.36 -13.51
N ALA A 112 -8.48 -3.03 -13.31
CA ALA A 112 -8.45 -4.35 -12.66
C ALA A 112 -8.98 -4.31 -11.22
N VAL A 113 -8.65 -3.25 -10.47
CA VAL A 113 -9.14 -3.01 -9.10
C VAL A 113 -10.66 -2.77 -9.09
N LEU A 114 -11.18 -1.98 -10.03
CA LEU A 114 -12.61 -1.67 -10.13
C LEU A 114 -13.46 -2.90 -10.51
N HIS A 115 -12.86 -3.97 -11.00
CA HIS A 115 -13.52 -5.25 -11.26
C HIS A 115 -13.50 -6.24 -10.07
N GLN A 116 -12.82 -5.90 -8.97
CA GLN A 116 -12.76 -6.74 -7.77
C GLN A 116 -14.00 -6.63 -6.89
N ASP A 117 -14.30 -7.70 -6.17
CA ASP A 117 -15.31 -7.68 -5.12
C ASP A 117 -14.66 -7.52 -3.73
N GLY A 118 -15.40 -6.98 -2.77
CA GLY A 118 -14.95 -6.87 -1.38
C GLY A 118 -14.01 -5.69 -1.11
N VAL A 119 -12.91 -5.95 -0.39
CA VAL A 119 -11.96 -4.93 0.09
C VAL A 119 -10.63 -5.13 -0.59
N VAL A 120 -10.17 -4.11 -1.33
CA VAL A 120 -8.89 -4.14 -2.02
C VAL A 120 -7.84 -3.40 -1.21
N LEU A 121 -6.63 -3.95 -1.11
CA LEU A 121 -5.45 -3.23 -0.63
C LEU A 121 -4.38 -3.17 -1.73
N ILE A 122 -3.91 -1.96 -2.01
CA ILE A 122 -2.88 -1.68 -3.01
C ILE A 122 -1.63 -1.16 -2.28
N ALA A 123 -0.45 -1.72 -2.59
CA ALA A 123 0.82 -1.12 -2.22
C ALA A 123 1.55 -0.60 -3.47
N TRP A 124 1.89 0.69 -3.50
CA TRP A 124 2.49 1.31 -4.68
C TRP A 124 3.65 2.26 -4.37
N GLU A 125 4.24 2.86 -5.41
CA GLU A 125 5.16 3.98 -5.26
C GLU A 125 4.38 5.28 -5.03
N HIS A 126 4.77 6.04 -4.00
CA HIS A 126 4.09 7.28 -3.58
C HIS A 126 3.83 8.27 -4.74
N ASN A 127 4.80 8.46 -5.64
CA ASN A 127 4.67 9.35 -6.79
C ASN A 127 3.60 8.93 -7.80
N ALA A 128 3.20 7.66 -7.80
CA ALA A 128 2.23 7.10 -8.75
C ALA A 128 0.85 6.84 -8.12
N ILE A 129 0.69 7.07 -6.80
CA ILE A 129 -0.59 6.86 -6.11
C ILE A 129 -1.65 7.87 -6.60
N HIS A 130 -1.23 9.09 -6.91
CA HIS A 130 -2.13 10.11 -7.46
C HIS A 130 -2.79 9.60 -8.76
N GLU A 131 -2.01 9.07 -9.68
CA GLU A 131 -2.44 8.55 -10.98
C GLU A 131 -3.42 7.38 -10.82
N ILE A 132 -3.15 6.45 -9.90
CA ILE A 132 -4.08 5.35 -9.60
C ILE A 132 -5.43 5.89 -9.14
N VAL A 133 -5.43 6.84 -8.19
CA VAL A 133 -6.67 7.41 -7.67
C VAL A 133 -7.41 8.21 -8.74
N THR A 134 -6.70 9.02 -9.52
CA THR A 134 -7.27 9.79 -10.63
C THR A 134 -7.90 8.85 -11.67
N ALA A 135 -7.24 7.75 -12.03
CA ALA A 135 -7.77 6.77 -12.97
C ALA A 135 -9.04 6.08 -12.43
N MET A 136 -9.02 5.61 -11.18
CA MET A 136 -10.20 4.95 -10.57
C MET A 136 -11.40 5.88 -10.42
N THR A 137 -11.13 7.14 -10.06
CA THR A 137 -12.19 8.12 -9.76
C THR A 137 -12.60 8.94 -10.98
N GLN A 138 -11.91 8.78 -12.10
CA GLN A 138 -12.04 9.62 -13.30
C GLN A 138 -11.95 11.11 -12.96
N SER A 139 -10.97 11.45 -12.12
CA SER A 139 -10.74 12.82 -11.60
C SER A 139 -11.93 13.42 -10.83
N ALA A 140 -12.87 12.62 -10.33
CA ALA A 140 -14.03 13.11 -9.58
C ALA A 140 -13.67 13.68 -8.19
N ILE A 141 -12.46 13.41 -7.70
CA ILE A 141 -11.94 13.93 -6.44
C ILE A 141 -10.53 14.49 -6.65
N GLU A 142 -10.19 15.50 -5.84
CA GLU A 142 -8.81 15.98 -5.72
C GLU A 142 -8.02 15.03 -4.83
N VAL A 143 -6.79 14.70 -5.24
CA VAL A 143 -5.93 13.76 -4.55
C VAL A 143 -4.70 14.52 -4.06
N PRO A 144 -4.43 14.56 -2.75
CA PRO A 144 -3.25 15.25 -2.26
C PRO A 144 -1.99 14.49 -2.68
N GLY A 145 -0.94 15.25 -3.00
CA GLY A 145 0.38 14.68 -3.29
C GLY A 145 0.92 13.93 -2.08
N TRP A 146 1.48 12.74 -2.29
CA TRP A 146 2.00 11.90 -1.21
C TRP A 146 3.45 12.31 -0.86
N PRO A 147 3.74 12.86 0.34
CA PRO A 147 5.08 13.32 0.68
C PRO A 147 6.12 12.20 0.79
N ASP A 148 7.36 12.49 0.38
CA ASP A 148 8.47 11.55 0.32
C ASP A 148 8.76 10.83 1.64
N ASP A 149 8.55 11.49 2.78
CA ASP A 149 8.88 11.00 4.12
C ASP A 149 7.70 10.29 4.83
N ARG A 150 6.49 10.30 4.25
CA ARG A 150 5.27 9.76 4.87
C ARG A 150 5.01 8.30 4.52
N PHE A 151 5.72 7.36 5.12
CA PHE A 151 5.51 5.89 4.94
C PHE A 151 4.31 5.32 5.71
N ASP A 152 3.70 6.15 6.56
CA ASP A 152 2.81 5.82 7.65
C ASP A 152 1.35 6.22 7.35
N MET A 153 0.94 6.19 6.09
CA MET A 153 -0.39 6.61 5.66
C MET A 153 -1.15 5.52 4.91
N ILE A 154 -2.48 5.63 4.97
CA ILE A 154 -3.44 4.86 4.17
C ILE A 154 -4.41 5.84 3.54
N PHE A 155 -4.60 5.75 2.23
CA PHE A 155 -5.75 6.35 1.56
C PHE A 155 -6.86 5.32 1.51
N ILE A 156 -8.04 5.67 2.01
CA ILE A 156 -9.23 4.82 1.94
C ILE A 156 -10.22 5.48 0.99
N LEU A 157 -10.52 4.78 -0.09
CA LEU A 157 -11.52 5.17 -1.08
C LEU A 157 -12.77 4.31 -0.95
N THR A 158 -13.92 4.97 -1.04
CA THR A 158 -15.23 4.34 -1.11
C THR A 158 -16.05 5.00 -2.21
N ALA A 159 -16.69 4.18 -3.04
CA ALA A 159 -17.71 4.63 -3.99
C ALA A 159 -19.08 4.28 -3.40
N ASP A 160 -19.81 5.29 -2.94
CA ASP A 160 -21.24 5.16 -2.64
C ASP A 160 -22.03 5.92 -3.72
N ARG A 161 -22.57 7.11 -3.41
CA ARG A 161 -23.16 8.01 -4.43
C ARG A 161 -22.14 8.87 -5.15
N ALA A 162 -20.99 9.09 -4.52
CA ALA A 162 -19.84 9.82 -5.04
C ALA A 162 -18.56 9.21 -4.44
N TRP A 163 -17.44 9.46 -5.09
CA TRP A 163 -16.13 9.06 -4.57
C TRP A 163 -15.79 9.88 -3.32
N ARG A 164 -15.26 9.19 -2.31
CA ARG A 164 -14.71 9.80 -1.10
C ARG A 164 -13.32 9.23 -0.83
N LEU A 165 -12.37 10.10 -0.52
CA LEU A 165 -11.06 9.74 -0.01
C LEU A 165 -10.95 10.15 1.46
N VAL A 166 -10.47 9.24 2.30
CA VAL A 166 -10.12 9.49 3.70
C VAL A 166 -8.68 9.09 3.91
N GLN A 167 -7.92 9.96 4.57
CA GLN A 167 -6.56 9.67 5.00
C GLN A 167 -6.55 9.13 6.42
N VAL A 168 -5.82 8.03 6.62
CA VAL A 168 -5.70 7.38 7.92
C VAL A 168 -4.22 7.17 8.23
N PRO A 169 -3.68 7.84 9.26
CA PRO A 169 -2.36 7.52 9.78
C PRO A 169 -2.30 6.10 10.33
N GLN A 170 -1.25 5.36 9.95
CA GLN A 170 -1.03 3.98 10.39
C GLN A 170 -0.61 3.92 11.86
N GLN A 171 0.26 4.85 12.30
CA GLN A 171 0.79 4.94 13.67
C GLN A 171 1.32 3.61 14.23
N LEU A 172 2.07 2.88 13.40
CA LEU A 172 2.54 1.53 13.71
C LEU A 172 3.93 1.53 14.35
N LEU A 173 4.79 2.45 13.94
CA LEU A 173 6.17 2.52 14.39
C LEU A 173 6.44 3.80 15.16
N ALA A 174 7.44 3.76 16.05
CA ALA A 174 7.92 4.96 16.73
C ALA A 174 8.38 6.01 15.68
N GLY A 175 7.88 7.24 15.82
CA GLY A 175 8.13 8.34 14.88
C GLY A 175 7.07 8.53 13.80
N ASP A 176 6.07 7.64 13.71
CA ASP A 176 4.90 7.86 12.84
C ASP A 176 4.11 9.10 13.32
N GLN A 177 3.54 9.83 12.37
CA GLN A 177 2.87 11.10 12.61
C GLN A 177 1.34 10.93 12.62
N ALA A 178 0.65 11.76 13.40
CA ALA A 178 -0.82 11.79 13.42
C ALA A 178 -1.44 12.73 12.37
N SER A 179 -0.62 13.58 11.75
CA SER A 179 -1.07 14.54 10.74
C SER A 179 -1.42 13.85 9.42
N ILE A 180 -2.46 14.37 8.77
CA ILE A 180 -2.77 14.12 7.35
C ILE A 180 -2.16 15.24 6.50
N PHE A 181 -2.22 15.13 5.17
CA PHE A 181 -1.70 16.14 4.23
C PHE A 181 -2.65 16.44 3.07
#